data_AF-A0A498FCW1-F1
#
_entry.id   AF-A0A498FCW1-F1
#
_cell.length_a   1.000
_cell.length_b   1.000
_cell.length_c   1.000
_cell.angle_alpha   90.00
_cell.angle_beta   90.00
_cell.angle_gamma   90.00
#
_symmetry.space_group_name_H-M   'P 1'
#
loop_
_entity.id
_entity.type
_entity.pdbx_description
1 polymer ?
#
loop_
_entity_poly.entity_id
_entity_poly.type
_entity_poly.pdbx_seq_one_letter_code
_entity_poly.pdbx_strand_id
1 'polypeptide(L)'
;YSGRRGDFDSVVETLGELKTAVSDTQRIDELRAVEGDARKRYYDCFDSILEAPFRLAKREYNPPSNETNALISFLNGMVYTSCVSAIRKTALSPTVGFVHEPGERRFTLSLDIADIFKPILADRLVFRLVNRKQITTDDFETELAGCLLT
;
A
#
# COMPACT_ATOMS: atom_id res chain seq x y z
N TYR A 1 -6.24 18.36 -1.42
CA TYR A 1 -7.27 17.30 -1.56
C TYR A 1 -8.47 17.50 -0.63
N SER A 2 -8.53 18.60 0.14
CA SER A 2 -9.53 18.90 1.18
C SER A 2 -10.92 19.34 0.68
N GLY A 3 -11.46 18.72 -0.36
CA GLY A 3 -12.76 19.19 -0.84
C GLY A 3 -13.45 18.39 -1.93
N ARG A 4 -13.17 17.09 -2.09
CA ARG A 4 -13.87 16.32 -3.13
C ARG A 4 -14.60 15.06 -2.69
N ARG A 5 -14.10 14.24 -1.76
CA ARG A 5 -14.83 13.04 -1.29
C ARG A 5 -14.31 12.57 0.08
N GLY A 6 -15.12 12.70 1.15
CA GLY A 6 -14.82 12.20 2.50
C GLY A 6 -14.31 13.27 3.48
N ASP A 7 -14.74 13.14 4.74
CA ASP A 7 -14.13 13.77 5.91
C ASP A 7 -13.08 12.81 6.47
N PHE A 8 -11.84 13.27 6.56
CA PHE A 8 -10.70 12.46 7.00
C PHE A 8 -9.99 13.06 8.21
N ASP A 9 -10.54 14.13 8.82
CA ASP A 9 -9.85 14.86 9.87
C ASP A 9 -9.56 13.95 11.08
N SER A 10 -10.52 13.10 11.45
CA SER A 10 -10.35 12.10 12.51
C SER A 10 -9.26 11.07 12.20
N VAL A 11 -9.18 10.60 10.95
CA VAL A 11 -8.14 9.64 10.55
C VAL A 11 -6.76 10.31 10.55
N VAL A 12 -6.68 11.55 10.07
CA VAL A 12 -5.43 12.33 10.09
C VAL A 12 -4.96 12.57 11.53
N GLU A 13 -5.87 12.90 12.44
CA GLU A 13 -5.58 13.03 13.87
C GLU A 13 -5.02 11.73 14.45
N THR A 14 -5.70 10.60 14.23
CA THR A 14 -5.21 9.30 14.72
C THR A 14 -3.85 8.92 14.11
N LEU A 15 -3.63 9.20 12.82
CA LEU A 15 -2.31 8.97 12.21
C LEU A 15 -1.22 9.86 12.84
N GLY A 16 -1.58 11.07 13.29
CA GLY A 16 -0.71 11.95 14.06
C GLY A 16 -0.36 11.38 15.45
N GLU A 17 -1.33 10.77 16.13
CA GLU A 17 -1.11 10.07 17.41
C GLU A 17 -0.19 8.85 17.22
N LEU A 18 -0.48 8.00 16.23
CA LEU A 18 0.35 6.83 15.91
C LEU A 18 1.78 7.24 15.54
N LYS A 19 1.95 8.33 14.78
CA LYS A 19 3.27 8.89 14.48
C LYS A 19 4.02 9.31 15.74
N THR A 20 3.32 9.85 16.75
CA THR A 20 3.93 10.21 18.03
C THR A 20 4.37 8.96 18.78
N ALA A 21 3.52 7.93 18.83
CA ALA A 21 3.82 6.64 19.46
C ALA A 21 5.07 5.94 18.89
N VAL A 22 5.35 6.10 17.59
CA VAL A 22 6.59 5.59 16.95
C VAL A 22 7.85 6.10 17.67
N SER A 23 7.83 7.32 18.21
CA SER A 23 9.02 7.92 18.86
C SER A 23 9.39 7.21 20.17
N ASP A 24 8.41 6.62 20.85
CA ASP A 24 8.59 5.94 22.13
C ASP A 24 8.83 4.43 21.95
N THR A 25 8.65 3.92 20.73
CA THR A 25 8.73 2.49 20.44
C THR A 25 10.18 2.00 20.48
N GLN A 26 10.45 0.92 21.23
CA GLN A 26 11.83 0.42 21.42
C GLN A 26 12.09 -0.90 20.70
N ARG A 27 11.04 -1.57 20.21
CA ARG A 27 11.16 -2.86 19.55
C ARG A 27 10.54 -2.82 18.15
N ILE A 28 11.13 -3.59 17.23
CA ILE A 28 10.70 -3.63 15.83
C ILE A 28 9.31 -4.25 15.66
N ASP A 29 8.96 -5.25 16.46
CA ASP A 29 7.62 -5.85 16.47
C ASP A 29 6.53 -4.85 16.86
N GLU A 30 6.81 -4.00 17.84
CA GLU A 30 5.93 -2.89 18.23
C GLU A 30 5.82 -1.85 17.11
N LEU A 31 6.94 -1.48 16.48
CA LEU A 31 6.96 -0.51 15.37
C LEU A 31 6.09 -0.99 14.20
N ARG A 32 6.21 -2.27 13.85
CA ARG A 32 5.41 -2.92 12.81
C ARG A 32 3.93 -2.99 13.18
N ALA A 33 3.59 -3.14 14.46
CA ALA A 33 2.20 -3.11 14.90
C ALA A 33 1.58 -1.72 14.72
N VAL A 34 2.31 -0.66 15.10
CA VAL A 34 1.89 0.74 14.89
C VAL A 34 1.73 1.05 13.40
N GLU A 35 2.70 0.63 12.57
CA GLU A 35 2.63 0.76 11.12
C GLU A 35 1.43 0.01 10.52
N GLY A 36 1.16 -1.22 11.00
CA GLY A 36 0.02 -2.03 10.59
C GLY A 36 -1.32 -1.34 10.87
N ASP A 37 -1.49 -0.75 12.06
CA ASP A 37 -2.70 0.00 12.41
C ASP A 37 -2.84 1.27 11.55
N ALA A 38 -1.76 2.03 11.38
CA ALA A 38 -1.74 3.21 10.53
C ALA A 38 -2.16 2.87 9.09
N ARG A 39 -1.61 1.77 8.54
CA ARG A 39 -1.91 1.31 7.19
C ARG A 39 -3.34 0.83 7.03
N LYS A 40 -3.90 0.16 8.03
CA LYS A 40 -5.31 -0.25 8.05
C LYS A 40 -6.23 0.97 7.98
N ARG A 41 -6.07 1.93 8.89
CA ARG A 41 -6.87 3.17 8.92
C ARG A 41 -6.75 3.97 7.62
N TYR A 42 -5.55 4.02 7.06
CA TYR A 42 -5.31 4.65 5.76
C TYR A 42 -6.07 3.95 4.62
N TYR A 43 -6.04 2.61 4.56
CA TYR A 43 -6.81 1.87 3.54
C TYR A 43 -8.32 1.94 3.76
N ASP A 44 -8.80 2.04 5.00
CA ASP A 44 -10.23 2.22 5.28
C ASP A 44 -10.78 3.52 4.65
N CYS A 45 -9.91 4.53 4.43
CA CYS A 45 -10.28 5.76 3.72
C CYS A 45 -10.54 5.54 2.22
N PHE A 46 -10.04 4.46 1.62
CA PHE A 46 -10.14 4.24 0.17
C PHE A 46 -11.59 4.15 -0.27
N ASP A 47 -12.47 3.55 0.51
CA ASP A 47 -13.89 3.40 0.16
C ASP A 47 -14.67 4.72 0.16
N SER A 48 -14.12 5.76 0.79
CA SER A 48 -14.65 7.13 0.68
C SER A 48 -14.19 7.83 -0.60
N ILE A 49 -13.12 7.35 -1.24
CA ILE A 49 -12.49 7.95 -2.42
C ILE A 49 -12.90 7.19 -3.69
N LEU A 50 -12.90 5.86 -3.61
CA LEU A 50 -13.21 4.90 -4.67
C LEU A 50 -14.67 4.47 -4.54
N GLU A 51 -15.46 4.81 -5.55
CA GLU A 51 -16.86 4.42 -5.63
C GLU A 51 -17.02 3.04 -6.28
N ALA A 52 -18.20 2.45 -6.15
CA ALA A 52 -18.52 1.20 -6.84
C ALA A 52 -18.31 1.35 -8.37
N PRO A 53 -17.78 0.31 -9.06
CA PRO A 53 -17.52 -1.05 -8.56
C PRO A 53 -16.17 -1.22 -7.81
N PHE A 54 -15.32 -0.20 -7.72
CA PHE A 54 -13.93 -0.30 -7.24
C PHE A 54 -13.73 -0.09 -5.74
N ARG A 55 -14.69 -0.49 -4.90
CA ARG A 55 -14.51 -0.42 -3.44
C ARG A 55 -13.42 -1.39 -3.00
N LEU A 56 -12.57 -0.95 -2.06
CA LEU A 56 -11.55 -1.79 -1.47
C LEU A 56 -12.14 -2.74 -0.41
N ALA A 57 -13.04 -2.25 0.45
CA ALA A 57 -13.60 -2.91 1.64
C ALA A 57 -12.58 -3.33 2.70
N LYS A 58 -11.58 -4.12 2.32
CA LYS A 58 -10.44 -4.53 3.15
C LYS A 58 -9.27 -4.89 2.23
N ARG A 59 -8.05 -4.63 2.71
CA ARG A 59 -6.84 -5.04 1.99
C ARG A 59 -6.60 -6.56 2.10
N GLU A 60 -6.67 -7.26 0.97
CA GLU A 60 -6.46 -8.71 0.83
C GLU A 60 -5.50 -9.02 -0.33
N TYR A 61 -4.46 -9.80 -0.06
CA TYR A 61 -3.27 -9.84 -0.92
C TYR A 61 -3.15 -11.09 -1.81
N ASN A 62 -3.51 -12.28 -1.30
CA ASN A 62 -3.25 -13.55 -1.99
C ASN A 62 -4.30 -14.63 -1.65
N PRO A 63 -5.28 -14.88 -2.54
CA PRO A 63 -5.55 -14.13 -3.77
C PRO A 63 -6.18 -12.74 -3.48
N PRO A 64 -6.04 -11.75 -4.38
CA PRO A 64 -6.83 -10.51 -4.30
C PRO A 64 -8.33 -10.82 -4.43
N SER A 65 -9.17 -10.22 -3.61
CA SER A 65 -10.63 -10.50 -3.59
C SER A 65 -11.47 -9.61 -4.50
N ASN A 66 -10.89 -8.51 -4.99
CA ASN A 66 -11.55 -7.56 -5.89
C ASN A 66 -10.51 -6.81 -6.75
N GLU A 67 -11.02 -6.02 -7.69
CA GLU A 67 -10.27 -5.27 -8.70
C GLU A 67 -9.30 -4.29 -8.05
N THR A 68 -9.73 -3.59 -6.99
CA THR A 68 -8.89 -2.62 -6.28
C THR A 68 -7.75 -3.31 -5.53
N ASN A 69 -8.00 -4.46 -4.89
CA ASN A 69 -6.95 -5.27 -4.29
C ASN A 69 -5.95 -5.79 -5.32
N ALA A 70 -6.43 -6.24 -6.49
CA ALA A 70 -5.58 -6.69 -7.58
C ALA A 70 -4.69 -5.55 -8.10
N LEU A 71 -5.28 -4.38 -8.35
CA LEU A 71 -4.57 -3.20 -8.83
C LEU A 71 -3.53 -2.68 -7.82
N ILE A 72 -3.88 -2.59 -6.54
CA ILE A 72 -2.93 -2.19 -5.47
C ILE A 72 -1.79 -3.20 -5.38
N SER A 73 -2.08 -4.52 -5.40
CA SER A 73 -1.04 -5.56 -5.37
C SER A 73 -0.06 -5.42 -6.55
N PHE A 74 -0.58 -5.23 -7.76
CA PHE A 74 0.22 -5.04 -8.96
C PHE A 74 1.12 -3.79 -8.88
N LEU A 75 0.52 -2.64 -8.57
CA LEU A 75 1.25 -1.36 -8.48
C LEU A 75 2.28 -1.38 -7.34
N ASN A 76 1.98 -1.98 -6.19
CA ASN A 76 2.94 -2.15 -5.10
C ASN A 76 4.12 -3.05 -5.52
N GLY A 77 3.85 -4.08 -6.32
CA GLY A 77 4.88 -4.91 -6.96
C GLY A 77 5.81 -4.07 -7.84
N MET A 78 5.27 -3.16 -8.64
CA MET A 78 6.07 -2.25 -9.48
C MET A 78 6.89 -1.24 -8.67
N VAL A 79 6.34 -0.70 -7.58
CA VAL A 79 7.10 0.18 -6.67
C VAL A 79 8.26 -0.58 -6.05
N TYR A 80 8.02 -1.81 -5.60
CA TYR A 80 9.06 -2.68 -5.05
C TYR A 80 10.16 -2.99 -6.07
N THR A 81 9.82 -3.40 -7.30
CA THR A 81 10.84 -3.69 -8.33
C THR A 81 11.62 -2.43 -8.74
N SER A 82 10.99 -1.26 -8.71
CA SER A 82 11.64 0.03 -8.92
C SER A 82 12.65 0.33 -7.80
N CYS A 83 12.29 0.08 -6.53
CA CYS A 83 13.19 0.24 -5.39
C CYS A 83 14.38 -0.71 -5.46
N VAL A 84 14.16 -2.00 -5.78
CA VAL A 84 15.25 -2.97 -6.01
C VAL A 84 16.21 -2.45 -7.08
N SER A 85 15.67 -1.99 -8.21
CA SER A 85 16.46 -1.46 -9.33
C SER A 85 17.24 -0.20 -8.94
N ALA A 86 16.67 0.66 -8.11
CA ALA A 86 17.33 1.88 -7.63
C ALA A 86 18.47 1.54 -6.64
N ILE A 87 18.22 0.68 -5.66
CA ILE A 87 19.22 0.26 -4.66
C ILE A 87 20.43 -0.38 -5.33
N ARG A 88 20.22 -1.22 -6.36
CA ARG A 88 21.31 -1.86 -7.13
C ARG A 88 22.26 -0.89 -7.84
N LYS A 89 21.88 0.39 -8.00
CA LYS A 89 22.73 1.46 -8.56
C LYS A 89 23.52 2.20 -7.48
N THR A 90 23.44 1.75 -6.23
CA THR A 90 24.12 2.34 -5.08
C THR A 90 25.05 1.32 -4.42
N ALA A 91 25.80 1.73 -3.40
CA ALA A 91 26.62 0.82 -2.58
C ALA A 91 25.82 0.06 -1.51
N LEU A 92 24.50 0.28 -1.39
CA LEU A 92 23.66 -0.37 -0.38
C LEU A 92 23.40 -1.84 -0.74
N SER A 93 23.43 -2.72 0.27
CA SER A 93 23.01 -4.11 0.08
C SER A 93 21.48 -4.20 0.13
N PRO A 94 20.81 -4.72 -0.91
CA PRO A 94 19.36 -4.86 -0.92
C PRO A 94 18.83 -5.91 0.07
N THR A 95 19.69 -6.77 0.63
CA THR A 95 19.32 -7.87 1.52
C THR A 95 19.28 -7.48 3.01
N VAL A 96 19.70 -6.25 3.35
CA VAL A 96 19.81 -5.78 4.73
C VAL A 96 18.71 -4.75 5.00
N GLY A 97 17.56 -5.23 5.47
CA GLY A 97 16.44 -4.40 5.93
C GLY A 97 16.55 -4.07 7.41
N PHE A 98 15.77 -3.08 7.84
CA PHE A 98 15.71 -2.56 9.20
C PHE A 98 14.34 -2.77 9.84
N VAL A 99 13.26 -2.58 9.07
CA VAL A 99 11.88 -2.77 9.57
C VAL A 99 11.39 -4.18 9.21
N HIS A 100 11.58 -4.59 7.96
CA HIS A 100 11.27 -5.95 7.53
C HIS A 100 12.38 -6.94 7.88
N GLU A 101 12.02 -8.10 8.45
CA GLU A 101 12.99 -9.08 8.93
C GLU A 101 13.75 -9.79 7.78
N PRO A 102 15.08 -10.00 7.92
CA PRO A 102 15.84 -10.87 7.02
C PRO A 102 15.27 -12.29 7.00
N GLY A 103 14.58 -12.66 5.92
CA GLY A 103 13.92 -13.96 5.78
C GLY A 103 12.51 -13.86 5.18
N GLU A 104 11.84 -12.71 5.32
CA GLU A 104 10.52 -12.50 4.70
C GLU A 104 10.62 -12.51 3.17
N ARG A 105 11.68 -11.89 2.62
CA ARG A 105 12.02 -11.89 1.19
C ARG A 105 13.52 -11.71 0.99
N ARG A 106 14.00 -12.00 -0.22
CA ARG A 106 15.43 -11.85 -0.60
C ARG A 106 15.93 -10.40 -0.54
N PHE A 107 15.08 -9.39 -0.77
CA PHE A 107 15.48 -7.97 -0.85
C PHE A 107 14.72 -7.10 0.16
N THR A 108 14.97 -7.32 1.45
CA THR A 108 14.26 -6.68 2.57
C THR A 108 14.41 -5.15 2.60
N LEU A 109 15.59 -4.59 2.29
CA LEU A 109 15.75 -3.13 2.23
C LEU A 109 14.84 -2.48 1.18
N SER A 110 14.56 -3.21 0.11
CA SER A 110 13.66 -2.72 -0.95
C SER A 110 12.20 -2.68 -0.49
N LEU A 111 11.81 -3.50 0.50
CA LEU A 111 10.48 -3.43 1.11
C LEU A 111 10.36 -2.18 2.01
N ASP A 112 11.36 -1.95 2.86
CA ASP A 112 11.41 -0.76 3.74
C ASP A 112 11.29 0.53 2.94
N ILE A 113 12.07 0.66 1.86
CA ILE A 113 12.05 1.86 1.02
C ILE A 113 10.73 1.93 0.22
N ALA A 114 10.21 0.81 -0.27
CA ALA A 114 8.97 0.80 -1.03
C ALA A 114 7.79 1.33 -0.22
N ASP A 115 7.73 1.05 1.09
CA ASP A 115 6.62 1.49 1.95
C ASP A 115 6.46 3.02 1.99
N ILE A 116 7.57 3.77 1.91
CA ILE A 116 7.55 5.24 1.81
C ILE A 116 6.91 5.70 0.48
N PHE A 117 7.19 4.97 -0.61
CA PHE A 117 6.78 5.34 -1.95
C PHE A 117 5.41 4.81 -2.37
N LYS A 118 4.85 3.80 -1.70
CA LYS A 118 3.53 3.22 -2.04
C LYS A 118 2.41 4.29 -2.07
N PRO A 119 2.22 5.15 -1.04
CA PRO A 119 1.21 6.21 -1.10
C PRO A 119 1.46 7.24 -2.21
N ILE A 120 2.73 7.54 -2.46
CA ILE A 120 3.15 8.59 -3.41
C ILE A 120 2.96 8.13 -4.86
N LEU A 121 3.26 6.87 -5.14
CA LEU A 121 3.30 6.29 -6.49
C LEU A 121 2.10 5.38 -6.75
N ALA A 122 1.98 4.28 -6.01
CA ALA A 122 0.98 3.25 -6.27
C ALA A 122 -0.44 3.78 -6.00
N ASP A 123 -0.72 4.26 -4.80
CA ASP A 123 -2.08 4.65 -4.41
C ASP A 123 -2.58 5.86 -5.21
N ARG A 124 -1.69 6.83 -5.44
CA ARG A 124 -1.98 7.97 -6.33
C ARG A 124 -2.32 7.52 -7.76
N LEU A 125 -1.69 6.45 -8.26
CA LEU A 125 -2.02 5.88 -9.56
C LEU A 125 -3.36 5.12 -9.51
N VAL A 126 -3.64 4.33 -8.47
CA VAL A 126 -4.95 3.68 -8.26
C VAL A 126 -6.07 4.72 -8.37
N PHE A 127 -5.99 5.78 -7.56
CA PHE A 127 -7.01 6.82 -7.55
C PHE A 127 -7.14 7.52 -8.90
N ARG A 128 -6.03 7.72 -9.63
CA ARG A 128 -6.07 8.35 -10.95
C ARG A 128 -6.74 7.44 -11.98
N LEU A 129 -6.29 6.20 -12.08
CA LEU A 129 -6.73 5.24 -13.10
C LEU A 129 -8.23 4.97 -12.94
N VAL A 130 -8.68 4.71 -11.71
CA VAL A 130 -10.09 4.44 -11.42
C VAL A 130 -10.96 5.69 -11.60
N ASN A 131 -10.63 6.82 -10.96
CA ASN A 131 -11.50 8.00 -11.03
C ASN A 131 -11.56 8.65 -12.42
N ARG A 132 -10.56 8.40 -13.28
CA ARG A 132 -10.57 8.83 -14.68
C ARG A 132 -11.10 7.77 -15.64
N LYS A 133 -11.59 6.63 -15.12
CA LYS A 133 -12.09 5.50 -15.92
C LYS A 133 -11.10 5.03 -16.98
N GLN A 134 -9.81 5.08 -16.66
CA GLN A 134 -8.74 4.54 -17.52
C GLN A 134 -8.57 3.04 -17.33
N ILE A 135 -9.07 2.54 -16.19
CA ILE A 135 -9.28 1.13 -15.90
C ILE A 135 -10.76 0.96 -15.59
N THR A 136 -11.32 -0.14 -16.07
CA THR A 136 -12.70 -0.58 -15.94
C THR A 136 -12.73 -2.02 -15.42
N THR A 137 -13.91 -2.55 -15.11
CA THR A 137 -14.06 -3.94 -14.65
C THR A 137 -13.64 -4.95 -15.72
N ASP A 138 -13.64 -4.55 -17.00
CA ASP A 138 -13.27 -5.41 -18.12
C ASP A 138 -11.75 -5.65 -18.20
N ASP A 139 -10.95 -4.85 -17.48
CA ASP A 139 -9.50 -5.05 -17.33
C ASP A 139 -9.16 -6.05 -16.21
N PHE A 140 -10.17 -6.75 -15.69
CA PHE A 140 -10.01 -7.75 -14.65
C PHE A 140 -10.74 -9.05 -14.99
N GLU A 141 -10.15 -10.14 -14.56
CA GLU A 141 -10.75 -11.47 -14.63
C GLU A 141 -10.88 -12.07 -13.24
N THR A 142 -12.01 -12.74 -13.00
CA THR A 142 -12.22 -13.51 -11.78
C THR A 142 -11.95 -14.99 -12.09
N GLU A 143 -10.82 -15.49 -11.63
CA GLU A 143 -10.41 -16.89 -11.80
C GLU A 143 -10.04 -17.51 -10.44
N LEU A 144 -10.35 -18.80 -10.25
CA LEU A 144 -9.84 -19.61 -9.12
C LEU A 144 -10.01 -18.94 -7.73
N ALA A 145 -11.15 -18.29 -7.50
CA ALA A 145 -11.49 -17.55 -6.27
C ALA A 145 -10.67 -16.28 -6.00
N GLY A 146 -10.02 -15.71 -7.02
CA GLY A 146 -9.31 -14.44 -6.97
C GLY A 146 -9.66 -13.51 -8.13
N CYS A 147 -9.32 -12.23 -7.98
CA CYS A 147 -9.40 -11.21 -9.02
C CYS A 147 -7.99 -10.90 -9.53
N LEU A 148 -7.80 -10.93 -10.84
CA LEU A 148 -6.54 -10.68 -11.53
C LEU A 148 -6.70 -9.53 -12.53
N LEU A 149 -5.65 -8.72 -12.67
CA LEU A 149 -5.56 -7.67 -13.68
C LEU A 149 -5.06 -8.29 -14.99
N THR A 150 -5.69 -7.97 -16.12
CA THR A 150 -5.36 -8.52 -17.45
C THR A 150 -4.59 -7.59 -18.36
#